data_AF-A0AAD6BYT0-F1
#
_entry.id   AF-A0AAD6BYT0-F1
#
_cell.length_a   1.000
_cell.length_b   1.000
_cell.length_c   1.000
_cell.angle_alpha   90.00
_cell.angle_beta   90.00
_cell.angle_gamma   90.00
#
_symmetry.space_group_name_H-M   'P 1'
#
loop_
_entity.id
_entity.type
_entity.pdbx_description
1 polymer ?
#
loop_
_entity_poly.entity_id
_entity_poly.type
_entity_poly.pdbx_seq_one_letter_code
_entity_poly.pdbx_strand_id
1 'polypeptide(L)'
;MSNYFTARRFGANVQIHLHDLRGIDGYDTVADIPTPGDDKDWTSYNDFLSSIFEILIANDVVDGVYFDITNEIDNTQYYGRGIGRFLDVWGLTYHRVAYV
;
A
#
# COMPACT_ATOMS: atom_id res chain seq x y z
N MET A 1 5.69 11.40 -10.82
CA MET A 1 6.54 10.31 -11.35
C MET A 1 7.99 10.72 -11.65
N SER A 2 8.43 11.97 -11.47
CA SER A 2 9.82 12.39 -11.79
C SER A 2 10.91 11.61 -11.04
N ASN A 3 10.66 11.28 -9.77
CA ASN A 3 11.60 10.53 -8.94
C ASN A 3 11.84 9.12 -9.50
N TYR A 4 10.79 8.44 -9.99
CA TYR A 4 10.92 7.13 -10.62
C TYR A 4 11.79 7.18 -11.87
N PHE A 5 11.46 8.06 -12.81
CA PHE A 5 12.23 8.16 -14.06
C PHE A 5 13.69 8.55 -13.82
N THR A 6 13.94 9.38 -12.81
CA THR A 6 15.30 9.74 -12.40
C THR A 6 16.04 8.52 -11.83
N ALA A 7 15.41 7.75 -10.94
CA ALA A 7 15.99 6.53 -10.38
C ALA A 7 16.32 5.51 -11.47
N ARG A 8 15.35 5.21 -12.37
CA ARG A 8 15.54 4.27 -13.47
C ARG A 8 16.63 4.73 -14.45
N ARG A 9 16.74 6.04 -14.72
CA ARG A 9 17.82 6.60 -15.56
C ARG A 9 19.22 6.24 -15.04
N PHE A 10 19.38 6.05 -13.72
CA PHE A 10 20.64 5.64 -13.10
C PHE A 10 20.66 4.15 -12.70
N GLY A 11 19.70 3.34 -13.17
CA GLY A 11 19.61 1.91 -12.88
C GLY A 11 19.17 1.58 -11.45
N ALA A 12 18.66 2.56 -10.69
CA ALA A 12 18.19 2.34 -9.33
C ALA A 12 16.74 1.83 -9.34
N ASN A 13 16.44 0.94 -8.41
CA ASN A 13 15.08 0.47 -8.13
C ASN A 13 14.33 1.49 -7.26
N VAL A 14 13.00 1.41 -7.27
CA VAL A 14 12.11 2.30 -6.53
C VAL A 14 11.20 1.49 -5.63
N GLN A 15 11.21 1.82 -4.34
CA GLN A 15 10.24 1.30 -3.40
C GLN A 15 9.02 2.23 -3.36
N ILE A 16 7.83 1.65 -3.46
CA ILE A 16 6.56 2.35 -3.24
C ILE A 16 5.97 1.85 -1.94
N HIS A 17 5.77 2.77 -1.00
CA HIS A 17 5.18 2.48 0.29
C HIS A 17 3.65 2.65 0.21
N LEU A 18 2.92 1.54 0.09
CA LEU A 18 1.46 1.57 -0.07
C LEU A 18 0.75 2.09 1.19
N HIS A 19 1.36 1.84 2.35
CA HIS A 19 0.96 2.37 3.63
C HIS A 19 0.84 3.90 3.62
N ASP A 20 1.93 4.59 3.28
CA ASP A 20 1.99 6.06 3.30
C ASP A 20 1.12 6.68 2.20
N LEU A 21 1.07 6.03 1.03
CA LEU A 21 0.19 6.47 -0.07
C LEU A 21 -1.29 6.43 0.31
N ARG A 22 -1.69 5.52 1.21
CA ARG A 22 -3.06 5.49 1.74
C ARG A 22 -3.32 6.57 2.79
N GLY A 23 -2.27 7.24 3.29
CA GLY A 23 -2.36 8.36 4.21
C GLY A 23 -2.70 7.97 5.65
N ILE A 24 -2.36 6.74 6.07
CA ILE A 24 -2.74 6.22 7.39
C ILE A 24 -2.06 7.00 8.54
N ASP A 25 -0.85 7.50 8.33
CA ASP A 25 -0.14 8.34 9.31
C ASP A 25 -0.72 9.76 9.44
N GLY A 26 -1.68 10.14 8.59
CA GLY A 26 -2.32 11.45 8.61
C GLY A 26 -3.46 11.61 9.61
N TYR A 27 -3.81 10.55 10.35
CA TYR A 27 -4.94 10.56 11.28
C TYR A 27 -4.50 10.94 12.70
N ASP A 28 -5.27 11.84 13.34
CA ASP A 28 -4.99 12.32 14.70
C ASP A 28 -5.15 11.21 15.76
N THR A 29 -6.05 10.25 15.53
CA THR A 29 -6.28 9.15 16.45
C THR A 29 -6.41 7.81 15.74
N VAL A 30 -6.03 6.74 16.44
CA VAL A 30 -6.16 5.35 15.96
C VAL A 30 -7.61 4.94 15.72
N ALA A 31 -8.56 5.57 16.42
CA ALA A 31 -9.97 5.29 16.23
C ALA A 31 -10.49 5.80 14.88
N ASP A 32 -9.87 6.85 14.34
CA ASP A 32 -10.29 7.50 13.11
C ASP A 32 -9.65 6.90 11.85
N ILE A 33 -8.61 6.05 12.02
CA ILE A 33 -7.95 5.38 10.90
C ILE A 33 -8.93 4.38 10.27
N PRO A 34 -9.36 4.59 9.01
CA PRO A 34 -10.18 3.60 8.31
C PRO A 34 -9.30 2.40 7.96
N THR A 35 -9.41 1.31 8.71
CA THR A 35 -8.58 0.13 8.48
C THR A 35 -9.21 -0.78 7.43
N PRO A 36 -8.43 -1.30 6.45
CA PRO A 36 -8.98 -2.19 5.45
C PRO A 36 -9.67 -3.41 6.06
N GLY A 37 -10.88 -3.72 5.61
CA GLY A 37 -11.60 -4.90 6.09
C GLY A 37 -12.39 -4.70 7.39
N ASP A 38 -12.46 -3.47 7.93
CA ASP A 38 -13.44 -3.11 8.96
C ASP A 38 -14.85 -3.46 8.47
N ASP A 39 -15.67 -3.99 9.38
CA ASP A 39 -17.01 -4.54 9.07
C ASP A 39 -17.04 -5.59 7.94
N LYS A 40 -15.89 -6.22 7.65
CA LYS A 40 -15.65 -7.13 6.52
C LYS A 40 -15.76 -6.45 5.15
N ASP A 41 -15.69 -5.13 5.10
CA ASP A 41 -15.69 -4.35 3.87
C ASP A 41 -14.26 -4.04 3.41
N TRP A 42 -13.94 -4.50 2.21
CA TRP A 42 -12.65 -4.30 1.56
C TRP A 42 -12.72 -3.34 0.37
N THR A 43 -13.90 -2.77 0.08
CA THR A 43 -14.18 -1.99 -1.13
C THR A 43 -13.21 -0.82 -1.26
N SER A 44 -13.13 0.03 -0.24
CA SER A 44 -12.23 1.20 -0.27
C SER A 44 -10.76 0.83 -0.47
N TYR A 45 -10.31 -0.28 0.12
CA TYR A 45 -8.93 -0.73 -0.03
C TYR A 45 -8.65 -1.31 -1.43
N ASN A 46 -9.61 -2.06 -1.97
CA ASN A 46 -9.55 -2.57 -3.33
C ASN A 46 -9.55 -1.45 -4.38
N ASP A 47 -10.37 -0.42 -4.18
CA ASP A 47 -10.44 0.75 -5.06
C ASP A 47 -9.13 1.55 -5.02
N PHE A 48 -8.55 1.71 -3.83
CA PHE A 48 -7.23 2.31 -3.65
C PHE A 48 -6.14 1.56 -4.43
N LEU A 49 -6.02 0.24 -4.24
CA LEU A 49 -5.02 -0.57 -4.93
C LEU A 49 -5.22 -0.53 -6.45
N SER A 50 -6.47 -0.66 -6.91
CA SER A 50 -6.78 -0.64 -8.35
C SER A 50 -6.41 0.72 -8.96
N SER A 51 -6.75 1.83 -8.29
CA SER A 51 -6.42 3.18 -8.76
C SER A 51 -4.92 3.41 -8.86
N ILE A 52 -4.15 3.01 -7.84
CA ILE A 52 -2.69 3.17 -7.86
C ILE A 52 -2.07 2.33 -8.98
N PHE A 53 -2.45 1.06 -9.10
CA PHE A 53 -1.89 0.17 -10.11
C PHE A 53 -2.25 0.60 -11.53
N GLU A 54 -3.48 1.05 -11.78
CA GLU A 54 -3.87 1.66 -13.06
C GLU A 54 -3.01 2.87 -13.40
N ILE A 55 -2.76 3.77 -12.43
CA ILE A 55 -1.90 4.94 -12.65
C ILE A 55 -0.46 4.50 -12.97
N LEU A 56 0.10 3.53 -12.26
CA LEU A 56 1.46 3.05 -12.49
C LEU A 56 1.60 2.40 -13.87
N ILE A 57 0.69 1.50 -14.23
CA ILE A 57 0.68 0.81 -15.53
C ILE A 57 0.49 1.82 -16.68
N ALA A 58 -0.48 2.75 -16.55
CA ALA A 58 -0.76 3.74 -17.59
C ALA A 58 0.42 4.71 -17.84
N ASN A 59 1.36 4.82 -16.91
CA ASN A 59 2.53 5.70 -16.99
C ASN A 59 3.86 4.94 -17.15
N ASP A 60 3.83 3.62 -17.42
CA ASP A 60 5.03 2.77 -17.56
C ASP A 60 5.95 2.79 -16.31
N VAL A 61 5.31 2.87 -15.13
CA VAL A 61 5.96 2.88 -13.81
C VAL A 61 5.83 1.50 -13.17
N VAL A 62 6.34 0.47 -13.85
CA VAL A 62 6.25 -0.93 -13.40
C VAL A 62 7.62 -1.63 -13.28
N ASP A 63 8.59 -1.24 -14.11
CA ASP A 63 9.93 -1.83 -14.07
C ASP A 63 10.77 -1.34 -12.88
N GLY A 64 11.42 -2.26 -12.17
CA GLY A 64 12.26 -1.94 -11.02
C GLY A 64 11.50 -1.34 -9.83
N VAL A 65 10.18 -1.57 -9.75
CA VAL A 65 9.33 -1.17 -8.63
C VAL A 65 9.18 -2.31 -7.64
N TYR A 66 9.30 -1.99 -6.34
CA TYR A 66 9.04 -2.90 -5.23
C TYR A 66 7.95 -2.29 -4.36
N PHE A 67 6.90 -3.04 -4.07
CA PHE A 67 5.83 -2.59 -3.20
C PHE A 67 6.10 -3.01 -1.76
N ASP A 68 6.18 -2.02 -0.89
CA ASP A 68 6.16 -2.21 0.55
C ASP A 68 4.71 -2.04 1.04
N ILE A 69 4.12 -3.14 1.50
CA ILE A 69 2.67 -3.25 1.75
C ILE A 69 2.30 -2.53 3.05
N THR A 70 3.12 -2.62 4.09
CA THR A 70 2.82 -2.14 5.43
C THR A 70 4.04 -1.55 6.11
N ASN A 71 3.85 -0.44 6.83
CA ASN A 71 4.84 0.12 7.73
C ASN A 71 4.68 -0.44 9.15
N GLU A 72 5.79 -0.65 9.87
CA GLU A 72 5.84 -0.77 11.34
C GLU A 72 4.65 -1.51 11.99
N ILE A 73 4.46 -2.77 11.61
CA ILE A 73 3.25 -3.53 11.95
C ILE A 73 3.07 -3.74 13.46
N ASP A 74 4.17 -3.68 14.21
CA ASP A 74 4.24 -3.81 15.66
C ASP A 74 3.79 -2.54 16.39
N ASN A 75 3.59 -1.44 15.68
CA ASN A 75 2.98 -0.24 16.23
C ASN A 75 1.54 -0.54 16.67
N THR A 76 1.19 -0.05 17.87
CA THR A 76 -0.14 -0.16 18.47
C THR A 76 -1.28 0.31 17.56
N GLN A 77 -1.02 1.22 16.62
CA GLN A 77 -2.00 1.67 15.62
C GLN A 77 -2.54 0.50 14.76
N TYR A 78 -1.67 -0.48 14.44
CA TYR A 78 -2.02 -1.67 13.65
C TYR A 78 -2.28 -2.89 14.52
N TYR A 79 -1.38 -3.14 15.48
CA TYR A 79 -1.49 -4.29 16.36
C TYR A 79 -2.76 -4.25 17.24
N GLY A 80 -3.31 -3.05 17.47
CA GLY A 80 -4.58 -2.84 18.18
C GLY A 80 -5.79 -3.49 17.50
N ARG A 81 -5.70 -3.89 16.23
CA ARG A 81 -6.73 -4.66 15.50
C ARG A 81 -6.43 -6.16 15.43
N GLY A 82 -5.27 -6.58 15.95
CA GLY A 82 -4.82 -7.97 15.98
C GLY A 82 -4.07 -8.41 14.72
N ILE A 83 -3.12 -9.35 14.90
CA ILE A 83 -2.26 -9.86 13.83
C ILE A 83 -3.02 -10.47 12.64
N GLY A 84 -4.21 -11.04 12.88
CA GLY A 84 -5.04 -11.59 11.81
C GLY A 84 -5.44 -10.55 10.76
N ARG A 85 -5.77 -9.33 11.21
CA ARG A 85 -6.15 -8.26 10.29
C ARG A 85 -4.98 -7.84 9.40
N PHE A 86 -3.78 -7.77 9.97
CA PHE A 86 -2.56 -7.52 9.22
C PHE A 86 -2.32 -8.61 8.16
N LEU A 87 -2.46 -9.89 8.52
CA LEU A 87 -2.27 -11.00 7.58
C LEU A 87 -3.29 -10.98 6.44
N ASP A 88 -4.54 -10.59 6.70
CA ASP A 88 -5.55 -10.42 5.66
C ASP A 88 -5.17 -9.32 4.66
N VAL A 89 -4.71 -8.16 5.16
CA VAL A 89 -4.22 -7.04 4.32
C VAL A 89 -3.03 -7.50 3.48
N TRP A 90 -2.03 -8.12 4.14
CA TRP A 90 -0.84 -8.61 3.46
C TRP A 90 -1.19 -9.60 2.36
N GLY A 91 -2.04 -10.59 2.65
CA GLY A 91 -2.41 -11.65 1.71
C GLY A 91 -3.17 -11.10 0.50
N LEU A 92 -4.16 -10.24 0.74
CA LEU A 92 -4.91 -9.60 -0.34
C LEU A 92 -3.98 -8.78 -1.24
N THR A 93 -3.14 -7.93 -0.66
CA THR A 93 -2.27 -7.03 -1.44
C THR A 93 -1.17 -7.76 -2.17
N TYR A 94 -0.55 -8.77 -1.55
CA TYR A 94 0.45 -9.62 -2.20
C TYR A 94 -0.11 -10.25 -3.48
N HIS A 95 -1.34 -10.78 -3.43
CA HIS A 95 -1.98 -11.34 -4.62
C HIS A 95 -2.32 -10.30 -5.68
N ARG A 96 -2.61 -9.06 -5.30
CA ARG A 96 -2.89 -7.98 -6.26
C ARG A 96 -1.62 -7.48 -6.95
N VAL A 97 -0.52 -7.33 -6.22
CA VAL A 97 0.79 -6.89 -6.74
C VAL A 97 1.31 -7.84 -7.83
N ALA A 98 1.00 -9.14 -7.73
CA ALA A 98 1.40 -10.12 -8.75
C ALA A 98 0.81 -9.87 -10.16
N TYR A 99 -0.13 -8.93 -10.30
CA TYR A 99 -0.78 -8.57 -11.56
C TYR A 99 -0.45 -7.13 -12.03
N VAL A 100 0.55 -6.49 -11.41
CA VAL A 100 1.11 -5.19 -11.79
C VAL A 100 2.39 -5.41 -12.58
#